data_AF-A0A1F8H3T1-F1
#
_entry.id   AF-A0A1F8H3T1-F1
#
_cell.length_a   1.000
_cell.length_b   1.000
_cell.length_c   1.000
_cell.angle_alpha   90.00
_cell.angle_beta   90.00
_cell.angle_gamma   90.00
#
_symmetry.space_group_name_H-M   'P 1'
#
loop_
_entity.id
_entity.type
_entity.pdbx_description
1 polymer ?
#
loop_
_entity_poly.entity_id
_entity_poly.type
_entity_poly.pdbx_seq_one_letter_code
_entity_poly.pdbx_strand_id
1 'polypeptide(L)'
;MTNNKKINFWVILLLLLAWPVSASEVTGGLSNQGVVPILPSGVVATKTGDQQITISWNAVVGVDGYRIYQKKDSADFQLLVDNLTNLQYVNSSLANGNYSYRVQSFKGSLSPSVDNTAPTAPITINFVVSTPTPTPTPSGGGGGGGGGGGSVSTPTPTPTGTPTLNQGNSNGDGKVDVLDFNTLVTNWGATGSGNSADFNSDGTVDILDFNILMNNWS
;
A
#
# COMPACT_ATOMS: atom_id res chain seq x y z
N MET A 1 40.66 -29.21 -81.96
CA MET A 1 41.04 -29.24 -80.53
C MET A 1 39.78 -28.95 -79.73
N THR A 2 39.09 -30.02 -79.34
CA THR A 2 37.82 -29.96 -78.63
C THR A 2 38.12 -30.44 -77.21
N ASN A 3 37.97 -29.57 -76.20
CA ASN A 3 38.00 -30.02 -74.82
C ASN A 3 36.90 -29.34 -74.00
N ASN A 4 35.96 -30.19 -73.64
CA ASN A 4 34.77 -29.95 -72.84
C ASN A 4 35.16 -29.49 -71.43
N LYS A 5 34.73 -28.29 -71.02
CA LYS A 5 34.65 -27.97 -69.59
C LYS A 5 33.28 -28.40 -69.06
N LYS A 6 33.22 -29.63 -68.55
CA LYS A 6 32.22 -30.01 -67.55
C LYS A 6 32.54 -29.24 -66.27
N ILE A 7 31.70 -28.28 -65.90
CA ILE A 7 31.73 -27.70 -64.55
C ILE A 7 30.53 -28.28 -63.82
N ASN A 8 30.85 -29.00 -62.74
CA ASN A 8 29.95 -29.89 -62.03
C ASN A 8 28.88 -29.13 -61.25
N PHE A 9 27.66 -29.62 -61.42
CA PHE A 9 26.47 -29.35 -60.63
C PHE A 9 26.69 -29.90 -59.22
N TRP A 10 27.04 -29.04 -58.27
CA TRP A 10 26.80 -29.30 -56.84
C TRP A 10 25.69 -28.37 -56.38
N VAL A 11 24.64 -29.02 -55.90
CA VAL A 11 23.31 -28.52 -55.61
C VAL A 11 23.21 -28.32 -54.09
N ILE A 12 22.65 -27.17 -53.70
CA ILE A 12 22.05 -26.84 -52.40
C ILE A 12 23.02 -26.65 -51.21
N LEU A 13 23.17 -25.40 -50.76
CA LEU A 13 22.97 -25.08 -49.35
C LEU A 13 22.65 -23.58 -49.14
N LEU A 14 21.40 -23.34 -48.72
CA LEU A 14 20.89 -22.17 -47.99
C LEU A 14 21.22 -20.75 -48.50
N LEU A 15 20.29 -20.22 -49.29
CA LEU A 15 20.04 -18.77 -49.37
C LEU A 15 19.27 -18.37 -48.10
N LEU A 16 19.95 -18.29 -46.96
CA LEU A 16 19.38 -17.58 -45.81
C LEU A 16 19.46 -16.09 -46.13
N LEU A 17 18.31 -15.53 -46.50
CA LEU A 17 18.04 -14.12 -46.31
C LEU A 17 18.38 -13.81 -44.86
N ALA A 18 19.54 -13.19 -44.62
CA ALA A 18 19.78 -12.51 -43.36
C ALA A 18 18.86 -11.29 -43.36
N TRP A 19 17.60 -11.50 -42.94
CA TRP A 19 16.84 -10.41 -42.35
C TRP A 19 17.69 -9.97 -41.16
N PRO A 20 18.05 -8.68 -41.02
CA PRO A 20 18.64 -8.25 -39.78
C PRO A 20 17.61 -8.57 -38.69
N VAL A 21 17.93 -9.54 -37.83
CA VAL A 21 17.35 -9.57 -36.50
C VAL A 21 17.92 -8.32 -35.86
N SER A 22 17.17 -7.23 -35.97
CA SER A 22 17.35 -6.11 -35.08
C SER A 22 16.91 -6.64 -33.72
N ALA A 23 17.87 -7.05 -32.89
CA ALA A 23 17.65 -7.00 -31.47
C ALA A 23 17.39 -5.52 -31.17
N SER A 24 16.14 -5.18 -30.87
CA SER A 24 15.89 -3.92 -30.18
C SER A 24 16.48 -4.14 -28.81
N GLU A 25 17.69 -3.65 -28.60
CA GLU A 25 18.10 -3.28 -27.27
C GLU A 25 16.96 -2.38 -26.77
N VAL A 26 16.28 -2.76 -25.68
CA VAL A 26 15.69 -1.74 -24.84
C VAL A 26 16.90 -1.06 -24.21
N THR A 27 17.60 -0.22 -24.97
CA THR A 27 18.43 0.83 -24.42
C THR A 27 17.45 1.73 -23.69
N GLY A 28 17.12 1.34 -22.45
CA GLY A 28 16.65 2.28 -21.46
C GLY A 28 17.77 3.32 -21.38
N GLY A 29 17.61 4.40 -22.14
CA GLY A 29 18.40 5.59 -21.90
C GLY A 29 18.22 5.88 -20.41
N LEU A 30 19.32 5.88 -19.66
CA LEU A 30 19.28 6.42 -18.31
C LEU A 30 19.00 7.91 -18.50
N SER A 31 17.73 8.30 -18.52
CA SER A 31 17.38 9.69 -18.36
C SER A 31 17.93 10.11 -17.01
N ASN A 32 18.64 11.23 -16.95
CA ASN A 32 18.95 11.92 -15.70
C ASN A 32 17.68 12.54 -15.05
N GLN A 33 16.50 12.09 -15.49
CA GLN A 33 15.21 12.34 -14.89
C GLN A 33 14.90 11.10 -14.05
N GLY A 34 14.68 11.30 -12.75
CA GLY A 34 14.45 10.22 -11.80
C GLY A 34 13.32 9.29 -12.24
N VAL A 35 13.30 8.08 -11.67
CA VAL A 35 12.16 7.16 -11.84
C VAL A 35 10.91 7.88 -11.34
N VAL A 36 9.93 8.11 -12.23
CA VAL A 36 8.62 8.66 -11.85
C VAL A 36 7.97 7.70 -10.84
N PRO A 37 7.49 8.18 -9.68
CA PRO A 37 6.82 7.32 -8.70
C PRO A 37 5.62 6.56 -9.30
N ILE A 38 5.19 5.47 -8.67
CA ILE A 38 3.92 4.81 -9.04
C ILE A 38 2.73 5.47 -8.31
N LEU A 39 1.54 5.41 -8.90
CA LEU A 39 0.35 5.99 -8.29
C LEU A 39 -0.03 5.29 -6.97
N PRO A 40 -0.37 6.02 -5.88
CA PRO A 40 -0.88 5.41 -4.65
C PRO A 40 -2.15 4.60 -4.90
N SER A 41 -2.25 3.43 -4.25
CA SER A 41 -3.43 2.55 -4.29
C SER A 41 -4.11 2.49 -2.91
N GLY A 42 -5.28 1.85 -2.83
CA GLY A 42 -5.98 1.65 -1.55
C GLY A 42 -6.41 2.95 -0.87
N VAL A 43 -6.66 4.01 -1.64
CA VAL A 43 -7.07 5.31 -1.07
C VAL A 43 -8.47 5.18 -0.48
N VAL A 44 -8.60 5.42 0.82
CA VAL A 44 -9.87 5.40 1.56
C VAL A 44 -10.02 6.72 2.33
N ALA A 45 -11.25 7.23 2.41
CA ALA A 45 -11.62 8.29 3.35
C ALA A 45 -12.73 7.82 4.27
N THR A 46 -12.51 7.96 5.57
CA THR A 46 -13.42 7.47 6.61
C THR A 46 -13.70 8.57 7.61
N LYS A 47 -14.95 8.70 8.06
CA LYS A 47 -15.29 9.55 9.21
C LYS A 47 -14.73 8.90 10.48
N THR A 48 -13.83 9.58 11.18
CA THR A 48 -13.07 9.01 12.31
C THR A 48 -13.25 9.76 13.63
N GLY A 49 -13.98 10.86 13.63
CA GLY A 49 -14.31 11.62 14.84
C GLY A 49 -15.31 12.73 14.57
N ASP A 50 -15.58 13.53 15.60
CA ASP A 50 -16.35 14.75 15.44
C ASP A 50 -15.59 15.70 14.53
N GLN A 51 -16.25 16.10 13.44
CA GLN A 51 -15.70 17.03 12.44
C GLN A 51 -14.40 16.53 11.79
N GLN A 52 -14.19 15.20 11.70
CA GLN A 52 -12.95 14.60 11.19
C GLN A 52 -13.17 13.54 10.11
N ILE A 53 -12.35 13.61 9.07
CA ILE A 53 -12.17 12.56 8.06
C ILE A 53 -10.70 12.15 8.06
N THR A 54 -10.43 10.86 8.21
CA THR A 54 -9.10 10.30 7.99
C THR A 54 -9.00 9.77 6.56
N ILE A 55 -7.96 10.18 5.85
CA ILE A 55 -7.58 9.69 4.53
C ILE A 55 -6.39 8.76 4.71
N SER A 56 -6.43 7.55 4.17
CA SER A 56 -5.34 6.57 4.20
C SER A 56 -5.08 5.97 2.83
N TRP A 57 -3.87 5.50 2.59
CA TRP A 57 -3.46 4.87 1.32
C TRP A 57 -2.33 3.86 1.54
N ASN A 58 -2.11 3.00 0.54
CA ASN A 58 -1.00 2.05 0.54
C ASN A 58 0.33 2.76 0.26
N ALA A 59 1.40 2.28 0.90
CA ALA A 59 2.74 2.79 0.68
C ALA A 59 3.19 2.60 -0.77
N VAL A 60 3.88 3.61 -1.28
CA VAL A 60 4.57 3.61 -2.56
C VAL A 60 6.08 3.57 -2.30
N VAL A 61 6.76 2.59 -2.89
CA VAL A 61 8.21 2.41 -2.72
C VAL A 61 8.97 3.49 -3.50
N GLY A 62 10.05 4.00 -2.92
CA GLY A 62 11.01 4.88 -3.60
C GLY A 62 10.58 6.35 -3.70
N VAL A 63 9.59 6.77 -2.91
CA VAL A 63 9.05 8.14 -2.88
C VAL A 63 9.55 8.89 -1.67
N ASP A 64 9.60 10.21 -1.77
CA ASP A 64 9.99 11.08 -0.65
C ASP A 64 8.78 11.46 0.22
N GLY A 65 7.57 11.36 -0.34
CA GLY A 65 6.33 11.53 0.41
C GLY A 65 5.08 11.62 -0.46
N TYR A 66 4.03 12.15 0.16
CA TYR A 66 2.70 12.29 -0.42
C TYR A 66 2.16 13.70 -0.28
N ARG A 67 1.31 14.05 -1.23
CA ARG A 67 0.46 15.24 -1.20
C ARG A 67 -0.99 14.82 -1.22
N ILE A 68 -1.80 15.52 -0.45
CA ILE A 68 -3.25 15.31 -0.46
C ILE A 68 -3.89 16.57 -1.00
N TYR A 69 -4.80 16.37 -1.95
CA TYR A 69 -5.64 17.42 -2.49
C TYR A 69 -7.06 17.21 -2.00
N GLN A 70 -7.75 18.31 -1.73
CA GLN A 70 -9.15 18.30 -1.33
C GLN A 70 -9.95 19.24 -2.23
N LYS A 71 -11.20 18.87 -2.48
CA LYS A 71 -12.27 19.83 -2.78
C LYS A 71 -13.48 19.61 -1.87
N LYS A 72 -14.25 20.67 -1.65
CA LYS A 72 -15.54 20.63 -0.97
C LYS A 72 -16.63 21.02 -1.96
N ASP A 73 -17.67 20.21 -2.03
CA ASP A 73 -18.82 20.39 -2.91
C ASP A 73 -18.37 20.57 -4.37
N SER A 74 -18.80 21.67 -5.02
CA SER A 74 -18.46 21.97 -6.42
C SER A 74 -17.16 22.76 -6.61
N ALA A 75 -16.36 22.95 -5.56
CA ALA A 75 -15.09 23.67 -5.67
C ALA A 75 -14.03 22.88 -6.45
N ASP A 76 -12.95 23.56 -6.81
CA ASP A 76 -11.76 22.95 -7.42
C ASP A 76 -10.88 22.26 -6.37
N PHE A 77 -10.09 21.28 -6.83
CA PHE A 77 -9.08 20.64 -6.00
C PHE A 77 -7.98 21.63 -5.62
N GLN A 78 -7.72 21.75 -4.31
CA GLN A 78 -6.63 22.52 -3.74
C GLN A 78 -5.69 21.60 -2.97
N LEU A 79 -4.41 21.97 -2.88
CA LEU A 79 -3.44 21.28 -2.05
C LEU A 79 -3.83 21.45 -0.57
N LEU A 80 -4.13 20.35 0.10
CA LEU A 80 -4.53 20.33 1.51
C LEU A 80 -3.30 20.14 2.42
N VAL A 81 -2.42 19.22 2.07
CA VAL A 81 -1.17 18.97 2.79
C VAL A 81 -0.08 18.50 1.83
N ASP A 82 1.16 18.89 2.11
CA ASP A 82 2.35 18.59 1.33
C ASP A 82 3.40 17.89 2.21
N ASN A 83 4.36 17.21 1.56
CA ASN A 83 5.51 16.54 2.19
C ASN A 83 5.13 15.58 3.33
N LEU A 84 4.01 14.86 3.17
CA LEU A 84 3.56 13.92 4.17
C LEU A 84 4.27 12.58 3.99
N THR A 85 4.90 12.08 5.05
CA THR A 85 5.55 10.76 5.05
C THR A 85 4.68 9.66 5.67
N ASN A 86 3.68 10.05 6.48
CA ASN A 86 2.70 9.13 7.04
C ASN A 86 1.78 8.59 5.95
N LEU A 87 1.28 7.37 6.13
CA LEU A 87 0.30 6.73 5.21
C LEU A 87 -1.16 7.11 5.51
N GLN A 88 -1.34 8.11 6.38
CA GLN A 88 -2.64 8.66 6.72
C GLN A 88 -2.55 10.15 7.04
N TYR A 89 -3.67 10.84 6.84
CA TYR A 89 -3.87 12.23 7.23
C TYR A 89 -5.26 12.41 7.85
N VAL A 90 -5.31 13.11 8.99
CA VAL A 90 -6.57 13.45 9.66
C VAL A 90 -6.95 14.87 9.29
N ASN A 91 -7.98 15.01 8.46
CA ASN A 91 -8.56 16.29 8.15
C ASN A 91 -9.64 16.65 9.17
N SER A 92 -9.43 17.75 9.89
CA SER A 92 -10.22 18.15 11.05
C SER A 92 -11.03 19.41 10.80
N SER A 93 -11.89 19.79 11.76
CA SER A 93 -12.69 21.01 11.72
C SER A 93 -13.62 21.10 10.50
N LEU A 94 -14.14 19.94 10.06
CA LEU A 94 -15.00 19.83 8.89
C LEU A 94 -16.46 20.16 9.20
N ALA A 95 -17.08 20.92 8.30
CA ALA A 95 -18.51 21.20 8.31
C ALA A 95 -19.26 20.21 7.39
N ASN A 96 -20.60 20.28 7.39
CA ASN A 96 -21.40 19.48 6.48
C ASN A 96 -21.02 19.77 5.01
N GLY A 97 -20.97 18.71 4.21
CA GLY A 97 -20.74 18.81 2.77
C GLY A 97 -20.12 17.56 2.17
N ASN A 98 -19.99 17.56 0.84
CA ASN A 98 -19.32 16.51 0.11
C ASN A 98 -17.84 16.84 0.01
N TYR A 99 -16.98 15.97 0.52
CA TYR A 99 -15.54 16.13 0.41
C TYR A 99 -14.98 15.11 -0.56
N SER A 100 -14.18 15.57 -1.52
CA SER A 100 -13.40 14.68 -2.38
C SER A 100 -11.91 14.84 -2.10
N TYR A 101 -11.18 13.73 -2.09
CA TYR A 101 -9.74 13.71 -1.89
C TYR A 101 -9.01 12.98 -3.02
N ARG A 102 -7.78 13.41 -3.28
CA ARG A 102 -6.82 12.72 -4.15
C ARG A 102 -5.47 12.65 -3.44
N VAL A 103 -4.74 11.56 -3.65
CA VAL A 103 -3.39 11.38 -3.13
C VAL A 103 -2.41 11.37 -4.30
N GLN A 104 -1.27 12.02 -4.13
CA GLN A 104 -0.18 12.03 -5.10
C GLN A 104 1.10 11.62 -4.37
N SER A 105 1.84 10.66 -4.93
CA SER A 105 3.22 10.38 -4.49
C SER A 105 4.21 11.23 -5.27
N PHE A 106 5.34 11.58 -4.65
CA PHE A 106 6.40 12.34 -5.30
C PHE A 106 7.79 11.86 -4.88
N LYS A 107 8.80 12.11 -5.72
CA LYS A 107 10.22 11.87 -5.43
C LYS A 107 11.01 13.10 -5.88
N GLY A 108 11.42 13.96 -4.94
CA GLY A 108 12.05 15.25 -5.19
C GLY A 108 11.18 16.45 -4.84
N SER A 109 11.73 17.66 -4.95
CA SER A 109 10.98 18.91 -4.72
C SER A 109 10.26 19.35 -6.00
N LEU A 110 8.95 19.65 -5.89
CA LEU A 110 8.03 20.24 -6.88
C LEU A 110 8.64 20.76 -8.21
N SER A 111 9.17 19.89 -9.05
CA SER A 111 9.38 20.19 -10.47
C SER A 111 8.20 19.58 -11.23
N PRO A 112 7.30 20.38 -11.82
CA PRO A 112 5.99 19.91 -12.30
C PRO A 112 6.01 18.79 -13.35
N SER A 113 7.14 18.42 -13.95
CA SER A 113 7.17 17.54 -15.12
C SER A 113 7.98 16.25 -15.00
N VAL A 114 8.78 16.04 -13.96
CA VAL A 114 9.73 14.90 -13.93
C VAL A 114 9.70 14.02 -12.69
N ASP A 115 9.24 14.58 -11.56
CA ASP A 115 9.42 13.95 -10.25
C ASP A 115 8.08 13.60 -9.55
N ASN A 116 6.95 13.89 -10.18
CA ASN A 116 5.61 13.74 -9.62
C ASN A 116 4.75 12.78 -10.45
N THR A 117 3.87 11.99 -9.78
CA THR A 117 2.76 11.31 -10.47
C THR A 117 1.61 12.25 -10.73
N ALA A 118 0.68 11.89 -11.61
CA ALA A 118 -0.68 12.43 -11.52
C ALA A 118 -1.29 12.08 -10.14
N PRO A 119 -2.14 12.92 -9.53
CA PRO A 119 -2.94 12.53 -8.37
C PRO A 119 -3.92 11.40 -8.71
N THR A 120 -4.34 10.62 -7.71
CA THR A 120 -5.30 9.52 -7.86
C THR A 120 -6.66 9.99 -8.40
N ALA A 121 -7.48 9.04 -8.86
CA ALA A 121 -8.90 9.29 -9.02
C ALA A 121 -9.51 9.82 -7.70
N PRO A 122 -10.48 10.75 -7.76
CA PRO A 122 -11.07 11.31 -6.57
C PRO A 122 -11.93 10.28 -5.85
N ILE A 123 -11.70 10.09 -4.55
CA ILE A 123 -12.66 9.45 -3.65
C ILE A 123 -13.58 10.53 -3.08
N THR A 124 -14.86 10.23 -2.84
CA THR A 124 -15.82 11.22 -2.31
C THR A 124 -16.56 10.65 -1.12
N ILE A 125 -16.69 11.45 -0.08
CA ILE A 125 -17.44 11.13 1.13
C ILE A 125 -18.38 12.28 1.48
N ASN A 126 -19.65 11.96 1.72
CA ASN A 126 -20.59 12.91 2.29
C ASN A 126 -20.34 13.01 3.79
N PHE A 127 -19.96 14.18 4.27
CA PHE A 127 -19.71 14.43 5.67
C PHE A 127 -20.88 15.16 6.31
N VAL A 128 -21.35 14.61 7.42
CA VAL A 128 -22.33 15.24 8.30
C VAL A 128 -21.78 15.29 9.72
N VAL A 129 -21.77 16.48 10.29
CA VAL A 129 -21.43 16.73 11.69
C VAL A 129 -22.51 16.06 12.55
N SER A 130 -22.06 15.27 13.52
CA SER A 130 -22.97 14.67 14.51
C SER A 130 -23.52 15.81 15.36
N THR A 131 -24.84 15.96 15.44
CA THR A 131 -25.42 16.87 16.43
C THR A 131 -25.19 16.27 17.83
N PRO A 132 -24.83 17.08 18.84
CA PRO A 132 -24.79 16.58 20.20
C PRO A 132 -26.19 16.05 20.53
N THR A 133 -26.27 14.78 20.89
CA THR A 133 -27.51 14.25 21.47
C THR A 133 -27.76 15.08 22.73
N PRO A 134 -28.94 15.71 22.91
CA PRO A 134 -29.22 16.44 24.12
C PRO A 134 -29.00 15.50 25.30
N THR A 135 -28.08 15.86 26.19
CA THR A 135 -27.92 15.13 27.44
C THR A 135 -29.29 15.18 28.12
N PRO A 136 -29.90 14.03 28.48
CA PRO A 136 -31.17 14.05 29.19
C PRO A 136 -30.97 14.89 30.45
N THR A 137 -31.79 15.94 30.62
CA THR A 137 -31.80 16.73 31.84
C THR A 137 -31.97 15.76 33.01
N PRO A 138 -31.05 15.72 33.99
CA PRO A 138 -31.23 14.86 35.14
C PRO A 138 -32.52 15.27 35.85
N SER A 139 -33.53 14.42 35.79
CA SER A 139 -34.76 14.56 36.58
C SER A 139 -34.39 14.30 38.04
N GLY A 140 -34.44 15.35 38.85
CA GLY A 140 -34.14 15.28 40.27
C GLY A 140 -35.12 14.36 41.00
N GLY A 141 -34.66 13.18 41.38
CA GLY A 141 -35.32 12.27 42.31
C GLY A 141 -34.33 11.87 43.40
N GLY A 142 -34.45 12.49 44.57
CA GLY A 142 -33.64 12.15 45.74
C GLY A 142 -34.15 10.91 46.47
N GLY A 143 -33.26 10.31 47.27
CA GLY A 143 -33.65 9.54 48.45
C GLY A 143 -33.14 8.10 48.53
N GLY A 144 -31.99 7.92 49.20
CA GLY A 144 -31.91 7.05 50.38
C GLY A 144 -31.62 5.55 50.22
N GLY A 145 -30.51 5.12 50.83
CA GLY A 145 -30.52 3.97 51.75
C GLY A 145 -29.80 2.68 51.33
N GLY A 146 -28.60 2.50 51.86
CA GLY A 146 -28.26 1.30 52.67
C GLY A 146 -27.78 0.02 51.97
N GLY A 147 -26.56 -0.40 52.37
CA GLY A 147 -26.33 -1.79 52.78
C GLY A 147 -25.58 -2.71 51.82
N GLY A 148 -24.28 -2.88 52.08
CA GLY A 148 -23.64 -4.17 52.36
C GLY A 148 -23.56 -5.25 51.27
N GLY A 149 -22.34 -5.75 51.04
CA GLY A 149 -22.12 -7.09 50.49
C GLY A 149 -20.92 -7.16 49.57
N GLY A 150 -19.77 -7.61 50.08
CA GLY A 150 -18.57 -7.81 49.30
C GLY A 150 -18.70 -8.93 48.26
N SER A 151 -17.90 -8.81 47.20
CA SER A 151 -17.30 -9.94 46.53
C SER A 151 -15.99 -9.49 45.90
N VAL A 152 -14.92 -10.13 46.37
CA VAL A 152 -13.56 -10.03 45.85
C VAL A 152 -13.57 -10.68 44.46
N SER A 153 -13.35 -9.88 43.42
CA SER A 153 -13.08 -10.39 42.07
C SER A 153 -11.66 -10.95 42.03
N THR A 154 -11.56 -12.27 42.05
CA THR A 154 -10.34 -13.03 41.78
C THR A 154 -9.78 -12.69 40.38
N PRO A 155 -8.44 -12.57 40.20
CA PRO A 155 -7.87 -12.41 38.88
C PRO A 155 -8.12 -13.68 38.06
N THR A 156 -8.86 -13.56 36.97
CA THR A 156 -8.98 -14.60 35.96
C THR A 156 -7.60 -14.85 35.37
N PRO A 157 -7.09 -16.09 35.34
CA PRO A 157 -5.80 -16.38 34.72
C PRO A 157 -5.86 -16.02 33.24
N THR A 158 -4.93 -15.17 32.81
CA THR A 158 -4.57 -14.96 31.42
C THR A 158 -4.39 -16.32 30.75
N PRO A 159 -5.12 -16.65 29.67
CA PRO A 159 -4.74 -17.79 28.86
C PRO A 159 -3.33 -17.50 28.33
N THR A 160 -2.37 -18.22 28.88
CA THR A 160 -1.01 -18.30 28.39
C THR A 160 -1.09 -18.70 26.93
N GLY A 161 -0.58 -17.85 26.05
CA GLY A 161 -0.55 -18.09 24.63
C GLY A 161 0.00 -19.48 24.37
N THR A 162 -0.84 -20.34 23.80
CA THR A 162 -0.35 -21.45 23.00
C THR A 162 0.58 -20.84 21.97
N PRO A 163 1.83 -21.31 21.79
CA PRO A 163 2.67 -20.86 20.70
C PRO A 163 2.04 -21.38 19.40
N THR A 164 1.06 -20.63 18.90
CA THR A 164 0.66 -20.67 17.51
C THR A 164 1.91 -20.26 16.75
N LEU A 165 2.42 -21.15 15.89
CA LEU A 165 3.47 -20.86 14.91
C LEU A 165 3.40 -19.39 14.52
N ASN A 166 4.45 -18.60 14.81
CA ASN A 166 4.52 -17.18 14.45
C ASN A 166 4.52 -17.06 12.91
N GLN A 167 3.35 -17.16 12.31
CA GLN A 167 3.17 -17.02 10.88
C GLN A 167 3.48 -15.56 10.54
N GLY A 168 4.51 -15.32 9.73
CA GLY A 168 5.03 -13.97 9.47
C GLY A 168 6.32 -13.61 10.23
N ASN A 169 6.83 -14.44 11.15
CA ASN A 169 8.13 -14.23 11.81
C ASN A 169 9.19 -15.10 11.10
N SER A 170 9.73 -14.60 9.98
CA SER A 170 10.74 -15.31 9.21
C SER A 170 12.09 -15.38 9.92
N ASN A 171 12.41 -14.38 10.76
CA ASN A 171 13.74 -14.23 11.34
C ASN A 171 13.90 -14.94 12.70
N GLY A 172 12.80 -15.41 13.29
CA GLY A 172 12.76 -16.16 14.55
C GLY A 172 12.88 -15.33 15.83
N ASP A 173 12.73 -14.01 15.76
CA ASP A 173 12.96 -13.10 16.91
C ASP A 173 11.76 -12.99 17.87
N GLY A 174 10.62 -13.53 17.47
CA GLY A 174 9.40 -13.60 18.28
C GLY A 174 8.41 -12.48 17.99
N LYS A 175 8.73 -11.56 17.08
CA LYS A 175 7.88 -10.49 16.59
C LYS A 175 7.57 -10.69 15.10
N VAL A 176 6.60 -9.93 14.60
CA VAL A 176 6.34 -9.79 13.18
C VAL A 176 6.48 -8.30 12.86
N ASP A 177 7.61 -7.90 12.32
CA ASP A 177 7.91 -6.49 12.10
C ASP A 177 8.61 -6.19 10.76
N VAL A 178 9.23 -5.02 10.66
CA VAL A 178 9.91 -4.55 9.44
C VAL A 178 11.06 -5.47 9.01
N LEU A 179 11.64 -6.24 9.94
CA LEU A 179 12.70 -7.20 9.63
C LEU A 179 12.15 -8.44 8.92
N ASP A 180 10.92 -8.85 9.23
CA ASP A 180 10.23 -9.92 8.52
C ASP A 180 9.74 -9.45 7.14
N PHE A 181 9.30 -8.19 7.05
CA PHE A 181 8.97 -7.57 5.77
C PHE A 181 10.18 -7.57 4.81
N ASN A 182 11.38 -7.28 5.31
CA ASN A 182 12.60 -7.37 4.53
C ASN A 182 12.83 -8.80 3.99
N THR A 183 12.49 -9.82 4.77
CA THR A 183 12.62 -11.22 4.34
C THR A 183 11.64 -11.56 3.22
N LEU A 184 10.40 -11.08 3.32
CA LEU A 184 9.37 -11.21 2.29
C LEU A 184 9.81 -10.58 0.97
N VAL A 185 10.21 -9.30 0.98
CA VAL A 185 10.55 -8.58 -0.25
C VAL A 185 11.85 -9.07 -0.90
N THR A 186 12.80 -9.60 -0.12
CA THR A 186 14.05 -10.15 -0.66
C THR A 186 13.82 -11.46 -1.42
N ASN A 187 12.76 -12.18 -1.11
CA ASN A 187 12.42 -13.46 -1.72
C ASN A 187 11.18 -13.38 -2.62
N TRP A 188 10.71 -12.17 -2.97
CA TRP A 188 9.47 -11.98 -3.73
C TRP A 188 9.47 -12.73 -5.08
N GLY A 189 8.42 -13.52 -5.33
CA GLY A 189 8.28 -14.34 -6.52
C GLY A 189 9.17 -15.60 -6.54
N ALA A 190 9.91 -15.88 -5.47
CA ALA A 190 10.64 -17.13 -5.33
C ALA A 190 9.66 -18.31 -5.23
N THR A 191 10.06 -19.45 -5.79
CA THR A 191 9.24 -20.66 -5.84
C THR A 191 10.00 -21.85 -5.26
N GLY A 192 9.28 -22.84 -4.73
CA GLY A 192 9.83 -24.03 -4.11
C GLY A 192 9.54 -24.12 -2.61
N SER A 193 9.53 -25.35 -2.09
CA SER A 193 9.20 -25.61 -0.68
C SER A 193 10.29 -25.13 0.27
N GLY A 194 9.89 -24.59 1.43
CA GLY A 194 10.80 -24.25 2.52
C GLY A 194 11.43 -22.86 2.43
N ASN A 195 10.84 -21.96 1.64
CA ASN A 195 11.21 -20.56 1.66
C ASN A 195 10.75 -19.91 2.98
N SER A 196 11.65 -19.22 3.68
CA SER A 196 11.32 -18.54 4.95
C SER A 196 10.35 -17.37 4.78
N ALA A 197 10.16 -16.87 3.56
CA ALA A 197 9.19 -15.84 3.20
C ALA A 197 7.84 -16.38 2.70
N ASP A 198 7.71 -17.70 2.50
CA ASP A 198 6.47 -18.39 2.12
C ASP A 198 5.70 -18.76 3.39
N PHE A 199 4.93 -17.79 3.87
CA PHE A 199 4.23 -17.83 5.15
C PHE A 199 2.98 -18.71 5.11
N ASN A 200 2.36 -18.88 3.94
CA ASN A 200 1.23 -19.79 3.76
C ASN A 200 1.65 -21.22 3.33
N SER A 201 2.93 -21.42 3.03
CA SER A 201 3.51 -22.69 2.55
C SER A 201 2.90 -23.20 1.25
N ASP A 202 2.48 -22.30 0.36
CA ASP A 202 1.93 -22.65 -0.96
C ASP A 202 3.00 -22.88 -2.04
N GLY A 203 4.27 -22.66 -1.69
CA GLY A 203 5.41 -22.87 -2.56
C GLY A 203 5.75 -21.67 -3.43
N THR A 204 5.09 -20.52 -3.22
CA THR A 204 5.36 -19.26 -3.89
C THR A 204 5.39 -18.11 -2.89
N VAL A 205 6.32 -17.16 -3.05
CA VAL A 205 6.34 -15.93 -2.23
C VAL A 205 5.57 -14.84 -2.95
N ASP A 206 4.39 -14.49 -2.47
CA ASP A 206 3.51 -13.54 -3.15
C ASP A 206 2.68 -12.62 -2.21
N ILE A 207 1.60 -12.05 -2.76
CA ILE A 207 0.73 -11.11 -2.04
C ILE A 207 -0.04 -11.77 -0.90
N LEU A 208 -0.24 -13.08 -0.93
CA LEU A 208 -0.88 -13.84 0.15
C LEU A 208 0.06 -13.90 1.37
N ASP A 209 1.37 -14.03 1.16
CA ASP A 209 2.37 -13.93 2.23
C ASP A 209 2.45 -12.53 2.80
N PHE A 210 2.37 -11.51 1.95
CA PHE A 210 2.27 -10.12 2.41
C PHE A 210 1.05 -9.90 3.32
N ASN A 211 -0.10 -10.45 2.95
CA ASN A 211 -1.31 -10.34 3.79
C ASN A 211 -1.13 -10.99 5.16
N ILE A 212 -0.41 -12.12 5.23
CA ILE A 212 -0.12 -12.78 6.50
C ILE A 212 0.78 -11.91 7.37
N LEU A 213 1.83 -11.35 6.80
CA LEU A 213 2.75 -10.46 7.50
C LEU A 213 2.03 -9.24 8.08
N MET A 214 1.13 -8.62 7.29
CA MET A 214 0.38 -7.45 7.74
C MET A 214 -0.69 -7.79 8.79
N ASN A 215 -1.29 -8.98 8.74
CA ASN A 215 -2.29 -9.40 9.71
C ASN A 215 -1.70 -9.72 11.09
N ASN A 216 -0.41 -10.09 11.14
CA ASN A 216 0.26 -10.51 12.37
C ASN A 216 1.25 -9.48 12.94
N TRP A 217 1.32 -8.28 12.36
CA TRP A 217 2.27 -7.23 12.72
C TRP A 217 2.19 -6.86 14.22
N SER A 218 3.35 -6.83 14.90
CA SER A 218 3.45 -6.67 16.37
C SER A 218 4.63 -5.82 16.83
#